data_AF-A0A925SYM4-F1
#
_entry.id   AF-A0A925SYM4-F1
#
_cell.length_a   1.000
_cell.length_b   1.000
_cell.length_c   1.000
_cell.angle_alpha   90.00
_cell.angle_beta   90.00
_cell.angle_gamma   90.00
#
_symmetry.space_group_name_H-M   'P 1'
#
loop_
_entity.id
_entity.type
_entity.pdbx_description
1 polymer ?
#
loop_
_entity_poly.entity_id
_entity_poly.type
_entity_poly.pdbx_seq_one_letter_code
_entity_poly.pdbx_strand_id
1 'polypeptide(L)'
;MKSGAYQSELTRFIRELREKNPQIAEQQTKNRATWWDRPQDLQARREGSEATVPQPAYVYFPLPERVEDKPDESGNKLSNPSKPA
;
A
#
# COMPACT_ATOMS: atom_id res chain seq x y z
N MET A 1 3.61 -41.51 10.63
CA MET A 1 2.67 -41.39 9.49
C MET A 1 3.00 -40.09 8.78
N LYS A 2 3.47 -40.11 7.53
CA LYS A 2 3.71 -38.87 6.77
C LYS A 2 2.34 -38.31 6.39
N SER A 3 1.87 -37.31 7.10
CA SER A 3 0.76 -36.46 6.67
C SER A 3 1.20 -35.80 5.37
N GLY A 4 0.82 -36.38 4.23
CA GLY A 4 1.03 -35.76 2.93
C GLY A 4 0.22 -34.47 2.93
N ALA A 5 0.89 -33.33 3.15
CA ALA A 5 0.24 -32.03 3.10
C ALA A 5 -0.42 -31.90 1.72
N TYR A 6 -1.72 -31.61 1.70
CA TYR A 6 -2.43 -31.38 0.45
C TYR A 6 -1.72 -30.28 -0.34
N GLN A 7 -1.32 -30.60 -1.57
CA GLN A 7 -0.75 -29.64 -2.50
C GLN A 7 -1.79 -29.34 -3.58
N SER A 8 -2.09 -28.06 -3.80
CA SER A 8 -3.01 -27.66 -4.86
C SER A 8 -2.46 -28.01 -6.25
N GLU A 9 -3.34 -28.35 -7.17
CA GLU A 9 -3.00 -28.66 -8.56
C GLU A 9 -2.20 -27.52 -9.22
N LEU A 10 -2.54 -26.27 -8.91
CA LEU A 10 -1.78 -25.10 -9.37
C LEU A 10 -0.32 -25.14 -8.89
N THR A 11 -0.09 -25.49 -7.62
CA THR A 11 1.28 -25.54 -7.08
C THR A 11 2.07 -26.67 -7.74
N ARG A 12 1.44 -27.80 -8.03
CA ARG A 12 2.07 -28.91 -8.76
C ARG A 12 2.43 -28.49 -10.18
N PHE A 13 1.47 -27.88 -10.89
CA PHE A 13 1.67 -27.35 -12.23
C PHE A 13 2.84 -26.34 -12.30
N ILE A 14 2.91 -25.38 -11.38
CA ILE A 14 3.99 -24.39 -11.35
C ILE A 14 5.35 -25.05 -11.14
N ARG A 15 5.44 -26.09 -10.28
CA ARG A 15 6.70 -26.83 -10.07
C ARG A 15 7.12 -27.53 -11.35
N GLU A 16 6.22 -28.30 -11.96
CA GLU A 16 6.49 -29.01 -13.22
C GLU A 16 6.87 -28.05 -14.35
N LEU A 17 6.22 -26.88 -14.44
CA LEU A 17 6.52 -25.87 -15.44
C LEU A 17 7.96 -25.34 -15.30
N ARG A 18 8.39 -25.08 -14.06
CA ARG A 18 9.75 -24.60 -13.76
C ARG A 18 10.81 -25.68 -13.99
N GLU A 19 10.51 -26.93 -13.70
CA GLU A 19 11.41 -28.06 -13.97
C GLU A 19 11.61 -28.28 -15.47
N LYS A 20 10.53 -28.20 -16.25
CA LYS A 20 10.56 -28.35 -17.71
C LYS A 20 11.20 -27.17 -18.43
N ASN A 21 11.20 -25.98 -17.82
CA ASN A 21 11.65 -24.74 -18.45
C ASN A 21 12.60 -23.94 -17.53
N PRO A 22 13.87 -24.37 -17.39
CA PRO A 22 14.84 -23.67 -16.54
C PRO A 22 15.09 -22.21 -16.98
N GLN A 23 14.90 -21.88 -18.27
CA GLN A 23 15.04 -20.52 -18.81
C GLN A 23 14.06 -19.49 -18.23
N ILE A 24 12.94 -19.95 -17.63
CA ILE A 24 11.95 -19.04 -17.03
C ILE A 24 12.54 -18.26 -15.86
N ALA A 25 13.51 -18.82 -15.12
CA ALA A 25 14.13 -18.12 -13.99
C ALA A 25 14.94 -16.89 -14.43
N GLU A 26 15.68 -17.01 -15.53
CA GLU A 26 16.42 -15.89 -16.13
C GLU A 26 15.46 -14.84 -16.68
N GLN A 27 14.42 -15.27 -17.41
CA GLN A 27 13.39 -14.39 -17.95
C GLN A 27 12.63 -13.65 -16.85
N GLN A 28 12.31 -14.31 -15.74
CA GLN A 28 11.66 -13.68 -14.59
C GLN A 28 12.53 -12.55 -14.03
N THR A 29 13.83 -12.79 -13.88
CA THR A 29 14.77 -11.77 -13.39
C THR A 29 14.86 -10.60 -14.37
N LYS A 30 15.04 -10.88 -15.67
CA LYS A 30 15.10 -9.85 -16.73
C LYS A 30 13.83 -9.00 -16.79
N ASN A 31 12.66 -9.64 -16.76
CA ASN A 31 11.37 -8.94 -16.83
C ASN A 31 11.11 -8.11 -15.56
N ARG A 32 11.47 -8.65 -14.38
CA ARG A 32 11.39 -7.91 -13.12
C ARG A 32 12.29 -6.68 -13.15
N ALA A 33 13.54 -6.84 -13.57
CA ALA A 33 14.47 -5.72 -13.65
C ALA A 33 14.00 -4.62 -14.62
N THR A 34 13.35 -5.00 -15.71
CA THR A 34 12.89 -4.06 -16.75
C THR A 34 11.83 -3.09 -16.23
N TRP A 35 10.84 -3.57 -15.46
CA TRP A 35 9.72 -2.72 -15.04
C TRP A 35 9.70 -2.38 -13.56
N TRP A 36 10.23 -3.25 -12.69
CA TRP A 36 10.15 -3.08 -11.25
C TRP A 36 11.41 -2.51 -10.61
N ASP A 37 12.61 -2.89 -11.06
CA ASP A 37 13.86 -2.37 -10.49
C ASP A 37 14.26 -1.05 -11.16
N ARG A 38 13.48 0.01 -10.93
CA ARG A 38 13.80 1.36 -11.40
C ARG A 38 14.33 2.23 -10.25
N PRO A 39 15.44 2.97 -10.45
CA PRO A 39 15.91 3.93 -9.46
C PRO A 39 14.82 4.96 -9.20
N GLN A 40 14.54 5.22 -7.93
CA GLN A 40 13.60 6.25 -7.51
C GLN A 40 14.40 7.52 -7.22
N ASP A 41 13.91 8.66 -7.70
CA ASP A 41 14.46 9.95 -7.31
C ASP A 41 14.05 10.27 -5.86
N LEU A 42 15.06 10.39 -5.00
CA LEU A 42 14.86 10.67 -3.58
C LEU A 42 14.39 12.11 -3.33
N GLN A 43 14.75 13.06 -4.20
CA GLN A 43 14.31 14.45 -4.06
C GLN A 43 12.84 14.57 -4.41
N ALA A 44 12.44 14.06 -5.59
CA ALA A 44 11.03 14.01 -5.98
C ALA A 44 10.15 13.27 -4.95
N ARG A 45 10.67 12.20 -4.34
CA ARG A 45 9.96 11.49 -3.25
C ARG A 45 9.76 12.36 -2.01
N ARG A 46 10.78 13.15 -1.62
CA ARG A 46 10.68 14.08 -0.48
C ARG A 46 9.68 15.18 -0.76
N GLU A 47 9.78 15.82 -1.93
CA GLU A 47 8.86 16.86 -2.36
C GLU A 47 7.41 16.36 -2.39
N GLY A 48 7.17 15.14 -2.90
CA GLY A 48 5.85 14.52 -2.88
C GLY A 48 5.33 14.24 -1.46
N SER A 49 6.21 13.87 -0.52
CA SER A 49 5.82 13.69 0.88
C SER A 49 5.48 15.01 1.57
N GLU A 50 6.20 16.08 1.24
CA GLU A 50 5.94 17.43 1.77
C GLU A 50 4.67 18.05 1.17
N ALA A 51 4.36 17.76 -0.09
CA ALA A 51 3.16 18.22 -0.78
C ALA A 51 1.88 17.41 -0.44
N THR A 52 1.96 16.42 0.46
CA THR A 52 0.82 15.56 0.80
C THR A 52 -0.26 16.35 1.53
N VAL A 53 -1.47 16.39 0.94
CA VAL A 53 -2.66 17.01 1.54
C VAL A 53 -3.47 15.97 2.31
N PRO A 54 -3.96 16.28 3.52
CA PRO A 54 -4.81 15.36 4.28
C PRO A 54 -6.10 15.06 3.50
N GLN A 55 -6.40 13.77 3.33
CA GLN A 55 -7.64 13.32 2.70
C GLN A 55 -8.66 12.87 3.75
N PRO A 56 -9.95 13.21 3.59
CA PRO A 56 -11.00 12.76 4.51
C PRO A 56 -11.21 11.25 4.39
N ALA A 57 -11.68 10.60 5.47
CA ALA A 57 -12.00 9.16 5.48
C ALA A 57 -13.07 8.77 4.46
N TYR A 58 -13.92 9.73 4.10
CA TYR A 58 -14.98 9.57 3.11
C TYR A 58 -15.00 10.80 2.19
N VAL A 59 -15.02 10.55 0.88
CA VAL A 59 -14.92 11.57 -0.18
C VAL A 59 -16.02 12.63 -0.11
N TYR A 60 -17.20 12.28 0.39
CA TYR A 60 -18.36 13.16 0.45
C TYR A 60 -18.43 14.05 1.70
N PHE A 61 -17.50 13.88 2.64
CA PHE A 61 -17.48 14.66 3.87
C PHE A 61 -16.26 15.61 3.87
N PRO A 62 -16.44 16.88 4.28
CA PRO A 62 -15.31 17.80 4.44
C PRO A 62 -14.38 17.29 5.54
N LEU A 63 -13.08 17.58 5.39
CA LEU A 63 -12.09 17.29 6.41
C LEU A 63 -12.40 18.13 7.67
N PRO A 64 -12.35 17.56 8.89
CA PRO A 64 -12.53 18.36 10.10
C PRO A 64 -11.44 19.44 10.21
N GLU A 65 -11.84 20.65 10.60
CA GLU A 65 -10.92 21.77 10.79
C GLU A 65 -9.84 21.45 11.84
N ARG A 66 -8.58 21.76 11.54
CA ARG A 66 -7.50 21.62 12.52
C ARG A 66 -7.69 22.61 13.66
N VAL A 67 -7.21 22.25 14.85
CA VAL A 67 -7.36 23.07 16.07
C VAL A 67 -6.59 24.40 15.94
N GLU A 68 -5.49 24.40 15.19
CA GLU A 68 -4.60 25.55 14.94
C GLU A 68 -5.18 26.58 13.96
N ASP A 69 -6.10 26.17 13.09
CA ASP A 69 -6.72 27.04 12.08
C ASP A 69 -7.92 27.82 12.66
N LYS A 70 -8.27 27.60 13.95
CA LYS A 70 -9.37 28.30 14.60
C LYS A 70 -8.89 29.67 15.09
N PRO A 71 -9.53 30.79 14.67
CA PRO A 71 -9.41 32.03 15.41
C PRO A 71 -9.92 31.79 16.84
N ASP A 72 -9.30 32.48 17.78
CA ASP A 72 -9.49 32.42 19.23
C ASP A 72 -10.92 32.82 19.65
N GLU A 73 -11.88 31.96 19.33
CA GLU A 73 -13.28 32.14 19.67
C GLU A 73 -13.64 31.32 20.90
N SER A 74 -13.60 32.01 22.04
CA SER A 74 -14.28 31.59 23.26
C SER A 74 -15.79 31.62 23.06
N GLY A 75 -16.42 30.48 22.77
CA GLY A 75 -17.88 30.44 22.71
C GLY A 75 -18.45 29.15 22.16
N ASN A 76 -18.95 28.30 23.07
CA ASN A 76 -19.91 27.22 22.86
C ASN A 76 -19.56 26.15 21.78
N LYS A 77 -18.87 25.09 22.20
CA LYS A 77 -18.61 23.92 21.33
C LYS A 77 -19.67 22.85 21.58
N LEU A 78 -20.60 22.66 20.64
CA LEU A 78 -21.44 21.47 20.62
C LEU A 78 -20.55 20.24 20.41
N SER A 79 -20.61 19.34 21.39
CA SER A 79 -19.92 18.05 21.41
C SER A 79 -20.46 17.13 20.31
N ASN A 80 -19.61 16.69 19.40
CA ASN A 80 -19.85 15.45 18.68
C ASN A 80 -19.06 14.34 19.40
N PRO A 81 -19.67 13.18 19.75
CA PRO A 81 -18.99 12.22 20.60
C PRO A 81 -17.83 11.57 19.84
N SER A 82 -16.64 11.58 20.46
CA SER A 82 -15.50 10.78 20.01
C SER A 82 -15.85 9.30 20.11
N LYS A 83 -15.53 8.54 19.05
CA LYS A 83 -15.65 7.09 19.01
C LYS A 83 -14.71 6.47 20.07
N PRO A 84 -15.17 5.53 20.93
CA PRO A 84 -14.27 4.87 21.87
C PRO A 84 -13.32 3.89 21.18
N ALA A 85 -12.19 3.64 21.83
CA ALA A 85 -11.05 2.81 21.41
C ALA A 85 -11.38 1.32 21.24
#